data_AF-A0A644Z6J6-F1
#
_entry.id   AF-A0A644Z6J6-F1
#
_cell.length_a   1.000
_cell.length_b   1.000
_cell.length_c   1.000
_cell.angle_alpha   90.00
_cell.angle_beta   90.00
_cell.angle_gamma   90.00
#
_symmetry.space_group_name_H-M   'P 1'
#
loop_
_entity.id
_entity.type
_entity.pdbx_description
1 polymer ?
#
loop_
_entity_poly.entity_id
_entity_poly.type
_entity_poly.pdbx_seq_one_letter_code
_entity_poly.pdbx_strand_id
1 'polypeptide(L)'
;MEVIKVQTSEVVITRHGAKRVKERIGLGKGSIQKNAEKALSFGITHAETKGSLHRYLDGVYLLKECSNNMRVYNRMVYLFRGNVLITVLPLPQKYLACADKLQKNKKVEDL
;
A
#
# COMPACT_ATOMS: atom_id res chain seq x y z
N MET A 1 13.52 24.22 -13.53
CA MET A 1 12.16 24.26 -12.96
C MET A 1 12.14 23.20 -11.87
N GLU A 2 12.17 23.64 -10.61
CA GLU A 2 12.25 22.74 -9.46
C GLU A 2 11.00 21.87 -9.35
N VAL A 3 11.19 20.57 -9.18
CA VAL A 3 10.18 19.70 -8.59
C VAL A 3 10.82 18.93 -7.45
N ILE A 4 11.08 19.63 -6.33
CA ILE A 4 11.43 18.99 -5.07
C ILE A 4 10.12 18.76 -4.30
N LYS A 5 9.62 17.51 -4.32
CA LYS A 5 8.90 16.92 -3.19
C LYS A 5 9.11 15.41 -3.16
N VAL A 6 10.19 14.95 -2.54
CA VAL A 6 10.19 13.60 -1.95
C VAL A 6 10.03 13.78 -0.45
N GLN A 7 8.78 13.92 -0.01
CA GLN A 7 8.45 13.85 1.39
C GLN A 7 8.48 12.36 1.80
N THR A 8 9.68 11.77 1.84
CA THR A 8 9.87 10.46 2.46
C THR A 8 9.74 10.64 3.95
N SER A 9 8.50 10.60 4.44
CA SER A 9 8.27 10.29 5.85
C SER A 9 8.85 8.90 6.10
N GLU A 10 9.88 8.83 6.94
CA GLU A 10 10.56 7.59 7.32
C GLU A 10 9.50 6.54 7.70
N VAL A 11 9.38 5.47 6.92
CA VAL A 11 8.41 4.43 7.19
C VAL A 11 8.92 3.57 8.33
N VAL A 12 8.16 3.50 9.43
CA VAL A 12 8.49 2.61 10.54
C VAL A 12 7.84 1.26 10.28
N ILE A 13 8.60 0.17 10.34
CA ILE A 13 8.08 -1.17 10.06
C ILE A 13 8.03 -1.98 11.34
N THR A 14 6.83 -2.41 11.72
CA THR A 14 6.69 -3.32 12.87
C THR A 14 7.33 -4.68 12.58
N ARG A 15 7.76 -5.40 13.62
CA ARG A 15 8.25 -6.78 13.49
C ARG A 15 7.24 -7.67 12.74
N HIS A 16 5.95 -7.48 13.01
CA HIS A 16 4.88 -8.19 12.32
C HIS A 16 4.84 -7.82 10.83
N GLY A 17 4.84 -6.53 10.50
CA GLY A 17 4.85 -6.04 9.12
C GLY A 17 6.04 -6.58 8.31
N ALA A 18 7.26 -6.53 8.87
CA ALA A 18 8.46 -7.07 8.25
C ALA A 18 8.34 -8.58 7.98
N LYS A 19 7.84 -9.35 8.95
CA LYS A 19 7.57 -10.79 8.79
C LYS A 19 6.59 -11.05 7.64
N ARG A 20 5.48 -10.29 7.59
CA ARG A 20 4.46 -10.44 6.55
C ARG A 20 4.96 -10.09 5.15
N VAL A 21 5.79 -9.04 5.01
CA VAL A 21 6.41 -8.68 3.73
C VAL A 21 7.32 -9.81 3.25
N LYS A 22 8.14 -10.38 4.12
CA LYS A 22 9.00 -11.52 3.76
C LYS A 22 8.17 -12.73 3.32
N GLU A 23 7.14 -13.11 4.09
CA GLU A 23 6.30 -14.28 3.80
C GLU A 23 5.46 -14.14 2.53
N ARG A 24 4.93 -12.95 2.24
CA ARG A 24 3.95 -12.74 1.16
C ARG A 24 4.54 -12.20 -0.13
N ILE A 25 5.65 -11.46 -0.03
CA ILE A 25 6.30 -10.79 -1.16
C ILE A 25 7.69 -11.40 -1.44
N GLY A 26 8.30 -12.08 -0.46
CA GLY A 26 9.62 -12.69 -0.62
C GLY A 26 10.80 -11.72 -0.49
N LEU A 27 10.58 -10.49 0.00
CA LEU A 27 11.64 -9.49 0.08
C LEU A 27 12.60 -9.74 1.27
N GLY A 28 13.89 -9.60 0.99
CA GLY A 28 14.97 -9.61 1.99
C GLY A 28 15.08 -8.28 2.75
N LYS A 29 15.77 -8.29 3.90
CA LYS A 29 15.83 -7.17 4.88
C LYS A 29 16.09 -5.79 4.24
N GLY A 30 17.05 -5.69 3.31
CA GLY A 30 17.42 -4.41 2.67
C GLY A 30 16.36 -3.84 1.72
N SER A 31 15.41 -4.65 1.26
CA SER A 31 14.38 -4.24 0.28
C SER A 31 13.02 -3.97 0.92
N ILE A 32 12.77 -4.43 2.16
CA ILE A 32 11.49 -4.23 2.85
C ILE A 32 11.23 -2.74 3.05
N GLN A 33 12.24 -1.99 3.51
CA GLN A 33 12.14 -0.55 3.77
C GLN A 33 11.74 0.23 2.52
N LYS A 34 12.54 0.10 1.45
CA LYS A 34 12.29 0.74 0.15
C LYS A 34 10.92 0.38 -0.43
N ASN A 35 10.50 -0.87 -0.25
CA ASN A 35 9.19 -1.30 -0.74
C ASN A 35 8.04 -0.68 0.06
N ALA A 36 8.17 -0.59 1.39
CA ALA A 36 7.16 0.02 2.24
C ALA A 36 7.05 1.54 1.99
N GLU A 37 8.18 2.22 1.80
CA GLU A 37 8.23 3.63 1.37
C GLU A 37 7.52 3.83 0.04
N LYS A 38 7.82 3.01 -0.97
CA LYS A 38 7.14 3.07 -2.27
C LYS A 38 5.64 2.82 -2.14
N ALA A 39 5.22 1.86 -1.33
CA ALA A 39 3.81 1.59 -1.11
C ALA A 39 3.10 2.78 -0.43
N LEU A 40 3.75 3.43 0.54
CA LEU A 40 3.19 4.59 1.22
C LEU A 40 3.04 5.80 0.28
N SER A 41 4.07 6.07 -0.53
CA SER A 41 4.11 7.23 -1.43
C SER A 41 3.28 7.04 -2.70
N PHE A 42 3.38 5.87 -3.35
CA PHE A 42 2.84 5.66 -4.70
C PHE A 42 1.65 4.68 -4.75
N GLY A 43 1.30 4.05 -3.62
CA GLY A 43 0.16 3.15 -3.57
C GLY A 43 -1.17 3.89 -3.74
N ILE A 44 -2.14 3.21 -4.32
CA ILE A 44 -3.51 3.70 -4.44
C ILE A 44 -4.10 3.79 -3.02
N THR A 45 -4.59 4.97 -2.67
CA THR A 45 -5.25 5.25 -1.40
C THR A 45 -6.66 4.66 -1.39
N HIS A 46 -7.23 4.46 -0.19
CA HIS A 46 -8.63 4.05 -0.07
C HIS A 46 -9.60 4.96 -0.83
N ALA A 47 -9.40 6.29 -0.74
CA ALA A 47 -10.23 7.31 -1.35
C ALA A 47 -10.20 7.29 -2.90
N GLU A 48 -9.11 6.79 -3.49
CA GLU A 48 -8.98 6.66 -4.95
C GLU A 48 -9.72 5.43 -5.51
N THR A 49 -10.10 4.48 -4.63
CA THR A 49 -10.84 3.29 -5.05
C THR A 49 -12.34 3.55 -5.10
N LYS A 50 -13.05 2.85 -6.00
CA LYS A 50 -14.51 2.94 -6.16
C LYS A 50 -15.11 1.54 -6.29
N GLY A 51 -16.43 1.44 -6.13
CA GLY A 51 -17.19 0.22 -6.41
C GLY A 51 -16.79 -0.99 -5.54
N SER A 52 -16.62 -2.15 -6.17
CA SER A 52 -16.40 -3.42 -5.47
C SER A 52 -15.03 -3.55 -4.81
N LEU A 53 -14.01 -2.84 -5.31
CA LEU A 53 -12.70 -2.76 -4.67
C LEU A 53 -12.77 -1.92 -3.39
N HIS A 54 -13.44 -0.77 -3.44
CA HIS A 54 -13.64 0.08 -2.26
C HIS A 54 -14.33 -0.69 -1.13
N ARG A 55 -15.45 -1.36 -1.43
CA ARG A 55 -16.18 -2.19 -0.46
C ARG A 55 -15.33 -3.31 0.14
N TYR A 56 -14.41 -3.88 -0.63
CA TYR A 56 -13.48 -4.88 -0.11
C TYR A 56 -12.50 -4.25 0.90
N LEU A 57 -11.97 -3.07 0.60
CA LEU A 57 -11.06 -2.36 1.49
C LEU A 57 -11.80 -1.87 2.75
N ASP A 58 -13.06 -1.45 2.66
CA ASP A 58 -13.92 -1.19 3.82
C ASP A 58 -13.98 -2.42 4.74
N GLY A 59 -14.24 -3.60 4.16
CA GLY A 59 -14.27 -4.85 4.93
C GLY A 59 -12.93 -5.17 5.60
N VAL A 60 -11.80 -4.91 4.93
CA VAL A 60 -10.47 -5.06 5.54
C VAL A 60 -10.27 -4.08 6.70
N TYR A 61 -10.69 -2.83 6.54
CA TYR A 61 -10.59 -1.79 7.57
C TYR A 61 -11.38 -2.17 8.83
N LEU A 62 -12.64 -2.57 8.67
CA LEU A 62 -13.51 -2.98 9.78
C LEU A 62 -12.97 -4.20 10.53
N LEU A 63 -12.31 -5.14 9.84
CA LEU A 63 -11.69 -6.31 10.48
C LEU A 63 -10.34 -6.00 11.16
N LYS A 64 -9.71 -4.88 10.81
CA LYS A 64 -8.34 -4.50 11.19
C LYS A 64 -8.29 -3.03 11.58
N GLU A 65 -9.15 -2.63 12.51
CA GLU A 65 -9.40 -1.26 13.02
C GLU A 65 -8.15 -0.45 13.42
N CYS A 66 -6.98 -1.07 13.44
CA CYS A 66 -5.70 -0.42 13.76
C CYS A 66 -5.09 0.42 12.62
N SER A 67 -5.51 0.23 11.35
CA SER A 67 -4.92 0.96 10.21
C SER A 67 -5.80 2.11 9.76
N ASN A 68 -5.26 3.33 9.72
CA ASN A 68 -5.94 4.52 9.17
C ASN A 68 -5.38 4.97 7.81
N ASN A 69 -4.34 4.28 7.31
CA ASN A 69 -3.70 4.62 6.05
C ASN A 69 -3.47 3.35 5.23
N MET A 70 -4.43 3.03 4.37
CA MET A 70 -4.37 1.87 3.49
C MET A 70 -3.81 2.24 2.12
N ARG A 71 -2.97 1.36 1.58
CA ARG A 71 -2.36 1.50 0.26
C ARG A 71 -2.45 0.19 -0.52
N VAL A 72 -2.99 0.23 -1.73
CA VAL A 72 -2.87 -0.88 -2.68
C VAL A 72 -1.68 -0.61 -3.57
N TYR A 73 -0.68 -1.51 -3.54
CA TYR A 73 0.55 -1.37 -4.31
C TYR A 73 1.09 -2.75 -4.69
N ASN A 74 1.54 -2.93 -5.94
CA ASN A 74 2.06 -4.21 -6.44
C ASN A 74 1.18 -5.42 -6.07
N ARG A 75 -0.15 -5.29 -6.24
CA ARG A 75 -1.14 -6.35 -5.96
C ARG A 75 -1.19 -6.82 -4.51
N MET A 76 -0.71 -5.98 -3.59
CA MET A 76 -0.77 -6.17 -2.15
C MET A 76 -1.50 -4.99 -1.51
N VAL A 77 -2.13 -5.24 -0.37
CA VAL A 77 -2.79 -4.24 0.49
C VAL A 77 -1.92 -3.99 1.70
N TYR A 78 -1.29 -2.83 1.76
CA TYR A 78 -0.47 -2.38 2.89
C TYR A 78 -1.37 -1.63 3.88
N LEU A 79 -1.30 -2.06 5.14
CA LEU A 79 -2.07 -1.49 6.24
C LEU A 79 -1.12 -0.70 7.15
N PHE A 80 -1.17 0.62 7.04
CA PHE A 80 -0.40 1.53 7.88
C PHE A 80 -1.26 2.19 8.95
N ARG A 81 -0.63 2.52 10.08
CA ARG A 81 -1.11 3.54 11.03
C ARG A 81 -0.21 4.77 10.89
N GLY A 82 -0.67 5.81 10.22
CA GLY A 82 0.19 6.91 9.79
C GLY A 82 1.24 6.42 8.80
N ASN A 83 2.52 6.50 9.19
CA ASN A 83 3.69 5.96 8.46
C ASN A 83 4.18 4.61 9.01
N VAL A 84 3.46 4.01 9.97
CA VAL A 84 3.87 2.74 10.61
C VAL A 84 3.23 1.55 9.89
N LEU A 85 4.02 0.69 9.24
CA LEU A 85 3.55 -0.52 8.57
C LEU A 85 3.21 -1.62 9.59
N ILE A 86 1.93 -1.97 9.68
CA ILE A 86 1.42 -3.00 10.61
C ILE A 86 1.42 -4.38 9.95
N THR A 87 0.88 -4.50 8.73
CA THR A 87 0.76 -5.77 8.01
C THR A 87 0.52 -5.52 6.51
N VAL A 88 0.65 -6.58 5.69
CA VAL A 88 0.43 -6.54 4.24
C VAL A 88 -0.40 -7.73 3.80
N LEU A 89 -1.53 -7.57 3.13
CA LEU A 89 -2.39 -8.67 2.69
C LEU A 89 -2.31 -8.87 1.17
N PRO A 90 -2.44 -10.09 0.63
CA PRO A 90 -2.61 -10.28 -0.80
C PRO A 90 -3.94 -9.66 -1.26
N LEU A 91 -3.92 -8.95 -2.39
CA LEU A 91 -5.14 -8.46 -3.02
C LEU A 91 -5.84 -9.64 -3.73
N PRO A 92 -7.15 -9.87 -3.53
CA PRO A 92 -7.87 -10.93 -4.22
C PRO A 92 -7.80 -10.82 -5.74
N GLN A 93 -7.72 -11.96 -6.44
CA GLN A 93 -7.53 -12.04 -7.89
C GLN A 93 -8.52 -11.18 -8.69
N LYS A 94 -9.79 -11.15 -8.27
CA LYS A 94 -10.86 -10.37 -8.92
C LYS A 94 -10.62 -8.87 -8.95
N TYR A 95 -9.73 -8.34 -8.10
CA TYR A 95 -9.44 -6.92 -8.01
C TYR A 95 -8.15 -6.50 -8.70
N LEU A 96 -7.33 -7.45 -9.18
CA LEU A 96 -6.02 -7.13 -9.77
C LEU A 96 -6.14 -6.22 -10.98
N ALA A 97 -7.03 -6.54 -11.92
CA ALA A 97 -7.21 -5.75 -13.13
C ALA A 97 -7.67 -4.31 -12.83
N CYS A 98 -8.56 -4.14 -11.86
CA CYS A 98 -9.04 -2.82 -11.42
C CYS A 98 -7.92 -2.02 -10.74
N ALA A 99 -7.19 -2.64 -9.81
CA ALA A 99 -6.06 -2.00 -9.14
C ALA A 99 -4.94 -1.63 -10.13
N ASP A 100 -4.59 -2.53 -11.06
CA ASP A 100 -3.57 -2.27 -12.07
C ASP A 100 -3.97 -1.09 -12.99
N LYS A 101 -5.26 -0.95 -13.32
CA LYS A 101 -5.78 0.21 -14.07
C LYS A 101 -5.67 1.51 -13.27
N LEU A 102 -6.09 1.52 -12.01
CA LEU A 102 -5.97 2.69 -11.13
C LEU A 102 -4.52 3.11 -10.94
N GLN A 103 -3.61 2.15 -10.75
CA GLN A 103 -2.18 2.43 -10.57
C GLN A 103 -1.57 3.05 -11.83
N LYS A 104 -1.99 2.61 -13.03
CA LYS A 104 -1.55 3.21 -14.30
C LYS A 104 -2.04 4.66 -14.40
N ASN A 105 -3.29 4.93 -14.09
CA ASN A 105 -3.85 6.29 -14.14
C ASN A 105 -3.13 7.23 -13.17
N LYS A 106 -2.86 6.77 -11.94
CA LYS A 106 -2.12 7.56 -10.93
C LYS A 106 -0.74 7.98 -11.42
N LYS A 107 0.00 7.08 -12.09
CA LYS A 107 1.31 7.40 -12.67
C LYS A 107 1.25 8.46 -13.78
N VAL A 108 0.12 8.59 -14.48
CA VAL A 108 -0.06 9.60 -15.54
C VAL A 108 -0.34 10.97 -14.93
N GLU A 109 -1.00 11.04 -13.78
CA GLU A 109 -1.28 12.29 -13.07
C GLU A 109 -0.04 12.89 -12.37
N ASP A 110 0.97 12.06 -12.09
CA ASP A 110 2.25 12.46 -11.47
C ASP A 110 3.35 12.83 -12.51
N LEU A 111 3.04 12.79 -13.82
CA LEU A 111 3.94 13.12 -14.94
C LEU A 111 3.61 14.50 -15.54
#